data_AF-A4E7A1-F1
#
_entry.id   AF-A4E7A1-F1
#
_cell.length_a   1.000
_cell.length_b   1.000
_cell.length_c   1.000
_cell.angle_alpha   90.00
_cell.angle_beta   90.00
_cell.angle_gamma   90.00
#
_symmetry.space_group_name_H-M   'P 1'
#
loop_
_entity.id
_entity.type
_entity.pdbx_description
1 polymer ?
#
loop_
_entity_poly.entity_id
_entity_poly.type
_entity_poly.pdbx_seq_one_letter_code
_entity_poly.pdbx_strand_id
1 'polypeptide(L)' 'MRATTDYVLNRKAIQRYLIDHDLTQGDFAKTLGISASYFSQLLNNRKSISLNKLFSIAGEMGIDPRDLIVEVDE' A
#
# COMPACT_ATOMS: atom_id res chain seq x y z
N MET A 1 6.34 -25.73 10.85
CA MET A 1 5.90 -25.17 9.56
C MET A 1 5.77 -23.67 9.73
N ARG A 2 6.61 -22.87 9.07
CA ARG A 2 6.37 -21.44 8.96
C ARG A 2 5.65 -21.26 7.62
N ALA A 3 4.32 -21.23 7.64
CA ALA A 3 3.57 -20.67 6.53
C ALA A 3 3.74 -19.15 6.64
N THR A 4 4.89 -18.64 6.24
CA THR A 4 5.05 -17.21 6.00
C THR A 4 4.45 -16.97 4.63
N THR A 5 3.12 -16.87 4.58
CA THR A 5 2.44 -16.29 3.43
C THR A 5 2.93 -14.85 3.33
N ASP A 6 3.65 -14.54 2.25
CA ASP A 6 4.12 -13.18 2.02
C ASP A 6 2.92 -12.35 1.53
N TYR A 7 2.65 -11.25 2.23
CA TYR A 7 1.60 -10.30 1.87
C TYR A 7 2.23 -9.05 1.27
N VAL A 8 1.63 -8.56 0.20
CA VAL A 8 2.03 -7.35 -0.50
C VAL A 8 0.86 -6.39 -0.66
N LEU A 9 1.16 -5.13 -0.93
CA LEU A 9 0.11 -4.14 -1.17
C LEU A 9 -0.71 -4.50 -2.40
N ASN A 10 -2.03 -4.40 -2.27
CA ASN A 10 -2.98 -4.49 -3.36
C ASN A 10 -2.87 -3.25 -4.26
N ARG A 11 -1.99 -3.34 -5.27
CA ARG A 11 -1.77 -2.25 -6.24
C ARG A 11 -3.05 -1.80 -6.93
N LYS A 12 -3.98 -2.72 -7.21
CA LYS A 12 -5.24 -2.38 -7.89
C LYS A 12 -6.13 -1.51 -6.99
N ALA A 13 -6.25 -1.86 -5.70
CA ALA A 13 -6.99 -1.07 -4.73
C ALA A 13 -6.40 0.35 -4.60
N ILE A 14 -5.08 0.46 -4.52
CA ILE A 14 -4.40 1.75 -4.41
C ILE A 14 -4.57 2.57 -5.70
N GLN A 15 -4.34 1.98 -6.87
CA GLN A 15 -4.53 2.69 -8.15
C GLN A 15 -5.97 3.18 -8.32
N ARG A 16 -6.95 2.37 -7.93
CA ARG A 16 -8.35 2.75 -8.01
C ARG A 16 -8.66 3.95 -7.12
N TYR A 17 -8.19 3.92 -5.88
CA TYR A 17 -8.32 5.05 -4.94
C TYR A 17 -7.68 6.32 -5.50
N LEU A 18 -6.48 6.23 -6.06
CA LEU A 18 -5.80 7.39 -6.65
C LEU A 18 -6.59 8.00 -7.80
N ILE A 19 -7.17 7.17 -8.68
CA ILE A 19 -8.01 7.63 -9.81
C ILE A 19 -9.31 8.26 -9.30
N ASP A 20 -9.99 7.61 -8.36
CA ASP A 20 -11.28 8.07 -7.83
C ASP A 20 -11.17 9.40 -7.06
N HIS A 21 -9.96 9.75 -6.60
CA HIS A 21 -9.66 10.99 -5.89
C HIS A 21 -8.80 12.00 -6.66
N ASP A 22 -8.51 11.76 -7.96
CA ASP A 22 -7.65 12.61 -8.80
C ASP A 22 -6.26 12.90 -8.17
N LEU A 23 -5.68 11.87 -7.54
CA LEU A 23 -4.39 11.95 -6.84
C LEU A 23 -3.28 11.29 -7.67
N THR A 24 -2.11 11.92 -7.70
CA THR A 24 -0.90 11.24 -8.13
C THR A 24 -0.32 10.38 -6.99
N GLN A 25 0.56 9.42 -7.32
CA GLN A 25 1.33 8.70 -6.31
C GLN A 25 2.18 9.64 -5.44
N GLY A 26 2.63 10.77 -6.01
CA GLY A 26 3.41 11.77 -5.29
C GLY A 26 2.57 12.53 -4.27
N ASP A 27 1.35 12.93 -4.64
CA ASP A 27 0.41 13.60 -3.74
C ASP A 27 0.04 12.70 -2.58
N PHE A 28 -0.30 11.44 -2.87
CA PHE A 28 -0.64 10.48 -1.83
C PHE A 28 0.54 10.14 -0.92
N ALA A 29 1.76 10.00 -1.47
CA ALA A 29 2.96 9.84 -0.65
C ALA A 29 3.19 11.03 0.29
N LYS A 30 2.93 12.25 -0.19
CA LYS A 30 3.04 13.48 0.61
C LYS A 30 2.02 13.48 1.75
N THR A 31 0.77 13.07 1.51
CA THR A 31 -0.26 12.93 2.54
C THR A 31 0.15 11.94 3.63
N LEU A 32 0.77 10.82 3.23
CA LEU A 32 1.30 9.81 4.15
C LEU A 32 2.59 10.23 4.86
N GLY A 33 3.14 11.43 4.58
CA GLY A 33 4.39 11.91 5.15
C GLY A 33 5.63 11.13 4.71
N ILE A 34 5.60 10.51 3.53
CA ILE A 34 6.71 9.73 2.97
C ILE A 34 7.15 10.25 1.60
N SER A 35 8.33 9.83 1.15
CA SER A 35 8.79 10.17 -0.19
C SER A 35 8.06 9.34 -1.25
N ALA A 36 7.82 9.95 -2.41
CA ALA A 36 7.23 9.26 -3.58
C ALA A 36 8.07 8.04 -4.00
N SER A 37 9.40 8.13 -3.88
CA SER A 37 10.31 7.00 -4.14
C SER A 37 10.08 5.83 -3.16
N TYR A 38 9.93 6.12 -1.87
CA TYR A 38 9.63 5.09 -0.88
C TYR A 38 8.26 4.46 -1.11
N PHE A 39 7.25 5.28 -1.40
CA PHE A 39 5.92 4.77 -1.74
C PHE A 39 5.94 3.86 -2.98
N SER A 40 6.67 4.25 -4.03
CA SER A 40 6.88 3.41 -5.21
C SER A 40 7.61 2.09 -4.89
N GLN A 41 8.59 2.10 -3.98
CA GLN A 41 9.25 0.87 -3.53
C GLN A 41 8.29 -0.07 -2.79
N LEU A 42 7.37 0.47 -1.99
CA LEU A 42 6.32 -0.31 -1.32
C LEU A 42 5.34 -0.92 -2.34
N LEU A 43 4.84 -0.11 -3.28
CA LEU A 43 3.94 -0.58 -4.34
C LEU A 43 4.58 -1.64 -5.23
N ASN A 44 5.88 -1.53 -5.47
CA ASN A 44 6.61 -2.46 -6.33
C ASN A 44 7.21 -3.65 -5.59
N ASN A 45 6.84 -3.87 -4.33
CA ASN A 45 7.32 -4.98 -3.48
C ASN A 45 8.86 -5.00 -3.36
N ARG A 46 9.52 -3.85 -3.56
CA ARG A 46 10.96 -3.68 -3.40
C ARG A 46 11.34 -3.45 -1.93
N LYS A 47 10.36 -3.05 -1.10
CA LYS A 47 10.48 -2.98 0.35
C LYS A 47 9.25 -3.57 1.00
N SER A 48 9.45 -4.28 2.12
CA SER A 48 8.37 -4.72 2.98
C SER A 48 7.69 -3.52 3.65
N ILE A 49 6.38 -3.62 3.82
CA ILE A 49 5.60 -2.64 4.56
C ILE A 49 5.53 -3.03 6.04
N SER A 50 5.78 -2.09 6.94
CA SER A 50 5.52 -2.29 8.37
C SER A 50 4.03 -2.15 8.66
N LEU A 51 3.51 -2.87 9.66
CA LEU A 51 2.10 -2.77 10.08
C LEU A 51 1.63 -1.33 10.31
N ASN A 52 2.43 -0.48 10.98
CA ASN A 52 2.05 0.92 11.21
C ASN A 52 1.76 1.67 9.90
N LYS A 53 2.57 1.46 8.85
CA LYS A 53 2.34 2.08 7.54
C LYS A 53 1.13 1.48 6.84
N LEU A 54 0.91 0.18 6.98
CA LEU A 54 -0.29 -0.46 6.44
C LEU A 54 -1.55 0.18 7.03
N PHE A 55 -1.61 0.35 8.36
CA PHE A 55 -2.72 1.03 9.02
C PHE A 55 -2.84 2.50 8.63
N SER A 56 -1.74 3.22 8.46
CA SER A 56 -1.78 4.61 7.97
C SER A 56 -2.39 4.71 6.56
N ILE A 57 -1.98 3.84 5.64
CA ILE A 57 -2.50 3.83 4.27
C ILE A 57 -3.98 3.44 4.26
N ALA A 58 -4.35 2.38 4.99
CA ALA A 58 -5.74 1.93 5.09
C ALA A 58 -6.65 3.00 5.72
N GLY A 59 -6.15 3.68 6.76
CA GLY A 59 -6.86 4.78 7.42
C GLY A 59 -7.08 5.98 6.50
N GLU A 60 -6.06 6.37 5.72
CA GLU A 60 -6.18 7.43 4.73
C GLU A 60 -7.18 7.05 3.61
N MET A 61 -7.16 5.78 3.18
CA MET A 61 -8.06 5.28 2.15
C MET A 61 -9.48 4.98 2.66
N GLY A 62 -9.71 4.95 3.97
CA GLY A 62 -11.00 4.59 4.57
C GLY A 62 -11.42 3.13 4.34
N ILE A 63 -10.48 2.20 4.22
CA ILE A 63 -10.74 0.76 3.94
C ILE A 63 -10.22 -0.15 5.07
N ASP A 64 -10.68 -1.41 5.14
CA ASP A 64 -10.08 -2.40 6.04
C ASP A 64 -8.64 -2.72 5.56
N PRO A 65 -7.63 -2.75 6.45
CA PRO A 65 -6.27 -3.13 6.10
C PRO A 65 -6.13 -4.47 5.36
N ARG A 66 -7.10 -5.39 5.55
CA ARG A 66 -7.17 -6.68 4.83
C ARG A 66 -7.49 -6.51 3.36
N ASP A 67 -8.25 -5.48 2.99
CA ASP A 67 -8.57 -5.17 1.58
C ASP A 67 -7.37 -4.54 0.84
N LEU A 68 -6.41 -4.01 1.62
CA LEU A 68 -5.21 -3.35 1.12
C LEU A 68 -4.03 -4.32 0.87
N ILE A 69 -4.15 -5.58 1.28
CA ILE A 69 -3.11 -6.60 1.08
C ILE A 69 -3.60 -7.74 0.19
N VAL A 70 -2.68 -8.36 -0.52
CA VAL A 70 -2.90 -9.61 -1.26
C VAL A 70 -1.80 -10.59 -0.94
N GLU A 71 -2.13 -11.88 -0.95
CA GLU A 71 -1.15 -12.95 -0.86
C GLU A 71 -0.29 -12.95 -2.12
N VAL A 72 1.01 -13.17 -1.95
CA VAL A 72 1.92 -13.46 -3.06
C VAL A 72 1.69 -14.92 -3.42
N ASP A 73 0.99 -15.17 -4.52
CA ASP A 73 0.98 -16.50 -5.15
C ASP A 73 2.43 -16.82 -5.57
N GLU A 74 2.92 -18.01 -5.18
CA GLU A 74 4.25 -18.54 -5.55
C GLU A 74 4.46 -18.60 -7.07
#